data_AF-A0A800LWS2-F1
#
_entry.id   AF-A0A800LWS2-F1
#
_cell.length_a   1.000
_cell.length_b   1.000
_cell.length_c   1.000
_cell.angle_alpha   90.00
_cell.angle_beta   90.00
_cell.angle_gamma   90.00
#
_symmetry.space_group_name_H-M   'P 1'
#
loop_
_entity.id
_entity.type
_entity.pdbx_description
1 polymer ?
#
loop_
_entity_poly.entity_id
_entity_poly.type
_entity_poly.pdbx_seq_one_letter_code
_entity_poly.pdbx_strand_id
1 'polypeptide(L)'
;MGVIWDISWDGSFGKGSFWTPAHTVLNFGSMIAWITSVWMAVRTTWTGHPASVQVGFMRMPFGALCILWGDTAMLTYGTLNVWWPDAYGVISGSWVHRGFWLR
;
A
#
# COMPACT_ATOMS: atom_id res chain seq x y z
N MET A 1 3.82 -10.32 3.76
CA MET A 1 2.77 -11.18 4.37
C MET A 1 1.37 -10.64 4.14
N GLY A 2 1.07 -9.36 4.43
CA GLY A 2 -0.29 -8.81 4.21
C GLY A 2 -0.81 -8.87 2.77
N VAL A 3 0.01 -8.49 1.77
CA VAL A 3 -0.41 -8.50 0.34
C VAL A 3 -0.73 -9.91 -0.17
N ILE A 4 -0.01 -10.94 0.29
CA ILE A 4 -0.28 -12.33 -0.10
C ILE A 4 -1.63 -12.79 0.46
N TRP A 5 -1.93 -12.37 1.69
CA TRP A 5 -3.23 -12.65 2.31
C TRP A 5 -4.38 -11.94 1.58
N ASP A 6 -4.17 -10.70 1.15
CA ASP A 6 -5.15 -9.94 0.36
C ASP A 6 -5.46 -10.59 -0.99
N ILE A 7 -4.44 -11.00 -1.72
CA ILE A 7 -4.60 -11.78 -2.96
C ILE A 7 -5.35 -13.11 -2.70
N SER A 8 -5.04 -13.77 -1.58
CA SER A 8 -5.71 -15.02 -1.20
C SER A 8 -7.18 -14.80 -0.83
N TRP A 9 -7.50 -13.67 -0.20
CA TRP A 9 -8.85 -13.25 0.14
C TRP A 9 -9.69 -13.04 -1.12
N ASP A 10 -9.16 -12.28 -2.08
CA ASP A 10 -9.80 -12.04 -3.37
C ASP A 10 -10.03 -13.34 -4.16
N GLY A 11 -9.09 -14.28 -4.09
CA GLY A 11 -9.24 -15.60 -4.69
C GLY A 11 -10.31 -16.48 -4.05
N SER A 12 -10.63 -16.24 -2.77
CA SER A 12 -11.59 -17.06 -1.99
C SER A 12 -13.02 -16.51 -2.04
N PHE A 13 -13.17 -15.19 -1.94
CA PHE A 13 -14.47 -14.53 -1.82
C PHE A 13 -14.86 -13.70 -3.06
N GLY A 14 -13.99 -13.63 -4.08
CA GLY A 14 -14.17 -12.80 -5.27
C GLY A 14 -13.79 -11.33 -5.03
N LYS A 15 -13.80 -10.52 -6.10
CA LYS A 15 -13.43 -9.10 -6.04
C LYS A 15 -14.38 -8.36 -5.11
N GLY A 16 -13.90 -8.03 -3.90
CA GLY A 16 -14.66 -7.26 -2.95
C GLY A 16 -14.51 -5.75 -3.15
N SER A 17 -15.29 -4.97 -2.38
CA SER A 17 -15.19 -3.50 -2.41
C SER A 17 -13.86 -3.01 -1.83
N PHE A 18 -13.59 -1.70 -1.94
CA PHE A 18 -12.44 -1.07 -1.27
C PHE A 18 -12.37 -1.36 0.24
N TRP A 19 -13.51 -1.68 0.85
CA TRP A 19 -13.66 -1.89 2.30
C TRP A 19 -13.72 -3.37 2.71
N THR A 20 -13.18 -4.31 1.90
CA THR A 20 -13.03 -5.69 2.37
C THR A 20 -12.16 -5.72 3.63
N PRO A 21 -12.34 -6.73 4.50
CA PRO A 21 -11.48 -6.91 5.67
C PRO A 21 -9.98 -6.91 5.31
N ALA A 22 -9.62 -7.55 4.19
CA ALA A 22 -8.24 -7.62 3.73
C ALA A 22 -7.68 -6.26 3.28
N HIS A 23 -8.40 -5.55 2.40
CA HIS A 23 -8.03 -4.19 1.98
C HIS A 23 -7.96 -3.23 3.17
N THR A 24 -8.91 -3.32 4.09
CA THR A 24 -9.01 -2.43 5.26
C THR A 24 -7.78 -2.58 6.17
N VAL A 25 -7.40 -3.82 6.50
CA VAL A 25 -6.22 -4.08 7.33
C VAL A 25 -4.94 -3.61 6.66
N LEU A 26 -4.80 -3.82 5.34
CA LEU A 26 -3.66 -3.34 4.58
C LEU A 26 -3.60 -1.82 4.52
N ASN A 27 -4.71 -1.15 4.21
CA ASN A 27 -4.79 0.30 4.11
C ASN A 27 -4.44 0.97 5.43
N PHE A 28 -5.00 0.49 6.55
CA PHE A 28 -4.68 1.04 7.87
C PHE A 28 -3.25 0.72 8.30
N GLY A 29 -2.75 -0.49 8.02
CA GLY A 29 -1.37 -0.89 8.31
C GLY A 29 -0.36 0.02 7.60
N SER A 30 -0.55 0.22 6.29
CA SER A 30 0.27 1.15 5.49
C SER A 30 0.11 2.59 5.96
N MET A 31 -1.09 3.04 6.33
CA MET A 31 -1.29 4.41 6.81
C MET A 31 -0.54 4.67 8.13
N ILE A 32 -0.53 3.71 9.06
CA ILE A 32 0.23 3.82 10.32
C ILE A 32 1.73 3.85 10.05
N ALA A 33 2.23 2.97 9.18
CA ALA A 33 3.65 2.92 8.82
C ALA A 33 4.12 4.19 8.10
N TRP A 34 3.28 4.73 7.20
CA TRP A 34 3.51 6.00 6.53
C TRP A 34 3.57 7.17 7.52
N ILE A 35 2.58 7.32 8.41
CA ILE A 35 2.56 8.39 9.45
C ILE A 35 3.78 8.28 10.35
N THR A 36 4.15 7.07 10.77
CA THR A 36 5.34 6.84 11.61
C THR A 36 6.61 7.29 10.88
N SER A 37 6.72 7.01 9.58
CA SER A 37 7.86 7.41 8.76
C SER A 37 7.94 8.94 8.57
N VAL A 38 6.80 9.61 8.38
CA VAL A 38 6.72 11.08 8.37
C VAL A 38 7.18 11.65 9.70
N TRP A 39 6.68 11.11 10.82
CA TRP A 39 7.08 11.56 12.15
C TRP A 39 8.59 11.40 12.38
N MET A 40 9.17 10.27 11.95
CA MET A 40 10.61 10.04 12.03
C MET A 40 11.40 11.04 11.17
N ALA A 41 10.94 11.35 9.96
CA ALA A 41 11.59 12.33 9.10
C ALA A 41 11.59 13.73 9.73
N VAL A 42 10.44 14.13 10.23
CA VAL A 42 10.24 15.40 10.91
C VAL A 42 11.16 15.50 12.15
N ARG A 43 11.18 14.48 13.01
CA ARG A 43 12.05 14.43 14.20
C ARG A 43 13.54 14.45 13.83
N THR A 44 13.94 13.66 12.84
CA THR A 44 15.35 13.51 12.42
C THR A 44 15.87 14.78 11.76
N THR A 45 15.01 15.52 11.07
CA THR A 45 15.34 16.83 10.49
C THR A 45 15.71 17.84 11.58
N TRP A 46 14.97 17.89 12.69
CA TRP A 46 15.27 18.80 13.79
C TRP A 46 16.42 18.35 14.69
N THR A 47 16.56 17.06 14.94
CA THR A 47 17.65 16.55 15.80
C THR A 47 18.99 16.47 15.08
N GLY A 48 19.01 16.54 13.74
CA GLY A 48 20.24 16.48 12.95
C GLY A 48 20.99 15.14 13.08
N HIS A 49 20.26 14.03 13.29
CA HIS A 49 20.87 12.73 13.54
C HIS A 49 21.87 12.33 12.42
N PRO A 50 23.11 11.93 12.76
CA PRO A 50 24.17 11.74 11.77
C PRO A 50 23.92 10.55 10.83
N ALA A 51 23.23 9.50 11.30
CA ALA A 51 22.79 8.39 10.45
C ALA A 51 21.42 8.70 9.83
N SER A 52 21.37 9.67 8.92
CA SER A 52 20.18 10.02 8.15
C SER A 52 20.51 10.28 6.69
N VAL A 53 19.56 10.01 5.81
CA VAL A 53 19.60 10.41 4.40
C VAL A 53 18.84 11.72 4.24
N GLN A 54 19.37 12.62 3.41
CA GLN A 54 18.75 13.91 3.13
C GLN A 54 18.01 13.85 1.79
N VAL A 55 16.74 14.25 1.81
CA VAL A 55 15.89 14.37 0.63
C VAL A 55 15.25 15.75 0.66
N GLY A 56 15.69 16.64 -0.22
CA GLY A 56 15.32 18.05 -0.19
C GLY A 56 15.70 18.69 1.14
N PHE A 57 14.70 19.21 1.86
CA PHE A 57 14.86 19.84 3.17
C PHE A 57 14.67 18.88 4.36
N MET A 58 14.22 17.64 4.12
CA MET A 58 13.98 16.66 5.17
C MET A 58 15.16 15.68 5.31
N ARG A 59 15.40 15.25 6.55
CA ARG A 59 16.35 14.18 6.89
C ARG A 59 15.59 13.03 7.55
N MET A 60 15.91 11.80 7.19
CA MET A 60 15.26 10.63 7.81
C MET A 60 16.15 9.39 7.72
N PRO A 61 15.94 8.36 8.55
CA PRO A 61 16.59 7.07 8.35
C PRO A 61 16.19 6.48 6.99
N PHE A 62 17.12 5.79 6.32
CA PHE A 62 16.85 5.21 5.00
C PHE A 62 15.64 4.27 4.99
N GLY A 63 15.45 3.48 6.05
CA GLY A 63 14.26 2.63 6.18
C GLY A 63 12.94 3.41 6.20
N ALA A 64 12.90 4.55 6.90
CA ALA A 64 11.71 5.41 6.92
C ALA A 64 11.45 6.02 5.53
N LEU A 65 12.51 6.35 4.77
CA LEU A 65 12.36 6.82 3.39
C LEU A 65 11.73 5.74 2.49
N CYS A 66 12.21 4.49 2.59
CA CYS A 66 11.66 3.37 1.83
C CYS A 66 10.18 3.11 2.16
N ILE A 67 9.82 3.14 3.44
CA ILE A 67 8.43 2.95 3.88
C ILE A 67 7.56 4.11 3.38
N LEU A 68 8.01 5.35 3.55
CA LEU A 68 7.27 6.53 3.13
C LEU A 68 6.90 6.48 1.64
N TRP A 69 7.88 6.21 0.77
CA TRP A 69 7.63 6.10 -0.67
C TRP A 69 6.87 4.84 -1.05
N GLY A 70 7.20 3.70 -0.44
CA GLY A 70 6.55 2.42 -0.69
C GLY A 70 5.06 2.45 -0.36
N ASP A 71 4.69 2.94 0.82
CA ASP A 71 3.29 3.07 1.23
C ASP A 71 2.55 4.13 0.41
N THR A 72 3.19 5.24 0.04
CA THR A 72 2.58 6.24 -0.86
C THR A 72 2.22 5.62 -2.21
N ALA A 73 3.14 4.83 -2.78
CA ALA A 73 2.91 4.13 -4.03
C ALA A 73 1.81 3.07 -3.89
N MET A 74 1.80 2.29 -2.79
CA MET A 74 0.79 1.27 -2.53
C MET A 74 -0.61 1.85 -2.33
N LEU A 75 -0.77 2.90 -1.52
CA LEU A 75 -2.07 3.55 -1.30
C LEU A 75 -2.62 4.18 -2.58
N THR A 76 -1.73 4.78 -3.39
CA THR A 76 -2.08 5.32 -4.70
C THR A 76 -2.53 4.19 -5.64
N TYR A 77 -1.74 3.11 -5.72
CA TYR A 77 -2.05 1.94 -6.52
C TYR A 77 -3.40 1.33 -6.12
N GLY A 78 -3.64 1.08 -4.83
CA GLY A 78 -4.88 0.49 -4.34
C GLY A 78 -6.11 1.32 -4.71
N THR A 79 -6.02 2.65 -4.57
CA THR A 79 -7.10 3.56 -4.97
C THR A 79 -7.35 3.52 -6.49
N LEU A 80 -6.29 3.60 -7.29
CA LEU A 80 -6.39 3.55 -8.75
C LEU A 80 -6.92 2.21 -9.26
N ASN A 81 -6.59 1.11 -8.58
CA ASN A 81 -7.02 -0.24 -8.94
C ASN A 81 -8.55 -0.43 -8.80
N VAL A 82 -9.20 0.33 -7.92
CA VAL A 82 -10.67 0.35 -7.80
C VAL A 82 -11.28 1.39 -8.74
N TRP A 83 -10.74 2.61 -8.72
CA TRP A 83 -11.31 3.73 -9.48
C TRP A 83 -11.25 3.53 -11.00
N TRP A 84 -10.15 3.00 -11.54
CA TRP A 84 -9.96 2.89 -12.98
C TRP A 84 -10.98 1.96 -13.66
N PRO A 85 -11.23 0.74 -13.15
CA PRO A 85 -12.30 -0.10 -13.68
C PRO A 85 -13.68 0.55 -13.57
N ASP A 86 -13.97 1.27 -12.49
CA ASP A 86 -15.27 1.94 -12.30
C ASP A 86 -15.48 3.08 -13.31
N ALA A 87 -14.42 3.82 -13.65
CA ALA A 87 -14.47 4.95 -14.58
C ALA A 87 -14.51 4.54 -16.06
N TYR A 88 -13.74 3.50 -16.44
CA TYR A 88 -13.49 3.17 -17.85
C TYR A 88 -14.08 1.82 -18.28
N GLY A 89 -14.66 1.04 -17.38
CA GLY A 89 -15.18 -0.30 -17.68
C GLY A 89 -14.10 -1.31 -18.08
N VAL A 90 -12.82 -0.93 -18.02
CA VAL A 90 -11.69 -1.81 -18.32
C VAL A 90 -11.35 -2.59 -17.06
N ILE A 91 -11.72 -3.86 -17.05
CA ILE A 91 -11.28 -4.80 -16.03
C ILE A 91 -9.78 -5.03 -16.25
N SER A 92 -8.95 -4.30 -15.50
CA SER A 92 -7.60 -4.75 -15.20
C SER A 92 -7.72 -6.06 -14.43
N GLY A 93 -7.49 -7.20 -15.10
CA GLY A 93 -7.35 -8.50 -14.44
C GLY A 93 -8.60 -9.39 -14.49
N SER A 94 -8.69 -10.13 -15.57
CA SER A 94 -9.51 -11.32 -15.80
C SER A 94 -9.19 -12.50 -14.86
N TRP A 95 -9.26 -12.31 -13.54
CA TRP A 95 -9.13 -13.42 -12.57
C TRP A 95 -10.45 -14.17 -12.32
N VAL A 96 -11.56 -13.76 -12.95
CA VAL A 96 -12.92 -14.28 -12.68
C VAL A 96 -13.53 -15.02 -13.87
N HIS A 97 -12.75 -15.40 -14.90
CA HIS A 97 -13.23 -16.35 -15.91
C HIS A 97 -12.35 -17.60 -15.98
N ARG A 98 -12.90 -18.66 -15.35
CA ARG A 98 -12.62 -20.10 -15.50
C ARG A 98 -11.63 -20.73 -14.51
N GLY A 99 -12.17 -21.23 -13.40
CA GLY A 99 -12.06 -22.66 -13.02
C GLY A 99 -10.67 -23.30 -12.98
N PHE A 100 -9.65 -22.63 -12.43
CA PHE A 100 -8.30 -23.20 -12.33
C PHE A 100 -8.08 -24.10 -11.08
N TRP A 101 -9.06 -24.23 -10.19
CA TRP A 101 -8.90 -24.96 -8.92
C TRP A 101 -9.87 -26.12 -8.66
N LEU A 102 -10.61 -26.58 -9.67
CA LEU A 102 -11.43 -27.80 -9.55
C LEU A 102 -11.18 -28.72 -10.75
N ARG A 103 -10.06 -29.44 -10.69
CA ARG A 103 -10.01 -30.85 -11.08
C ARG A 103 -10.01 -31.68 -9.82
#